data_AF-A0A0A8ECW3-F1
#
_entry.id   AF-A0A0A8ECW3-F1
#
_cell.length_a   1.000
_cell.length_b   1.000
_cell.length_c   1.000
_cell.angle_alpha   90.00
_cell.angle_beta   90.00
_cell.angle_gamma   90.00
#
_symmetry.space_group_name_H-M   'P 1'
#
loop_
_entity.id
_entity.type
_entity.pdbx_description
1 polymer ?
#
loop_
_entity_poly.entity_id
_entity_poly.type
_entity_poly.pdbx_seq_one_letter_code
_entity_poly.pdbx_strand_id
1 'polypeptide(L)'
;MGVRCVKFANFVHCPHLEGVAFVWYAEGLEPAGPYRHFGEAFITTSGTTSDGVDPGGFLAHAAGITGNSERDEPFLRLCFDIPSPHSEVPARLLVTGDRREEWTLAPDGLVPEYQPILRHIERTGRHFNEFTVRKSDGTPGFGIRSMLSSGSWLGAGRWLELPYLHLGTYIGPRSGPVRFSASDIAAGNGFCLFVPWGELNVRIGTDKGASVRQVTGTWSETWQLRHSRAEWRPDPRTADLIAPG
;
A
#
# COMPACT_ATOMS: atom_id res chain seq x y z
N MET A 1 -5.14 5.47 -20.08
CA MET A 1 -5.90 6.11 -18.99
C MET A 1 -5.90 5.17 -17.80
N GLY A 2 -5.78 5.69 -16.57
CA GLY A 2 -5.79 4.86 -15.37
C GLY A 2 -6.10 5.69 -14.13
N VAL A 3 -6.37 5.01 -13.02
CA VAL A 3 -6.70 5.63 -11.73
C VAL A 3 -5.63 5.34 -10.70
N ARG A 4 -5.56 6.20 -9.69
CA ARG A 4 -4.68 6.08 -8.54
C ARG A 4 -5.52 6.28 -7.30
N CYS A 5 -5.64 5.24 -6.47
CA CYS A 5 -6.24 5.36 -5.16
C CYS A 5 -5.12 5.59 -4.17
N VAL A 6 -5.10 6.73 -3.50
CA VAL A 6 -4.00 7.16 -2.64
C VAL A 6 -4.48 7.25 -1.20
N LYS A 7 -3.72 6.67 -0.26
CA LYS A 7 -3.92 6.83 1.17
C LYS A 7 -2.73 7.57 1.75
N PHE A 8 -2.96 8.82 2.15
CA PHE A 8 -1.93 9.64 2.79
C PHE A 8 -1.65 9.15 4.21
N ALA A 9 -0.38 9.13 4.58
CA ALA A 9 0.13 8.69 5.88
C ALA A 9 0.86 9.88 6.54
N ASN A 10 2.18 9.79 6.75
CA ASN A 10 2.92 10.87 7.43
C ASN A 10 2.78 12.21 6.71
N PHE A 11 2.67 12.25 5.38
CA PHE A 11 2.58 13.52 4.62
C PHE A 11 1.44 14.44 5.09
N VAL A 12 0.28 13.88 5.42
CA VAL A 12 -0.89 14.64 5.90
C VAL A 12 -0.99 14.57 7.43
N HIS A 13 -0.79 13.40 8.02
CA HIS A 13 -1.17 13.16 9.42
C HIS A 13 -0.03 13.39 10.41
N CYS A 14 1.22 13.25 9.99
CA CYS A 14 2.41 13.43 10.84
C CYS A 14 3.57 14.01 10.01
N PRO A 15 3.42 15.22 9.41
CA PRO A 15 4.33 15.72 8.36
C PRO A 15 5.77 15.96 8.84
N HIS A 16 5.97 16.01 10.16
CA HIS A 16 7.27 16.16 10.80
C HIS A 16 8.00 14.83 11.03
N LEU A 17 7.39 13.68 10.69
CA LEU A 17 7.97 12.35 10.89
C LEU A 17 8.48 11.75 9.58
N GLU A 18 9.74 11.30 9.60
CA GLU A 18 10.29 10.41 8.56
C GLU A 18 9.47 9.13 8.42
N GLY A 19 9.42 8.59 7.20
CA GLY A 19 8.78 7.32 6.90
C GLY A 19 7.86 7.39 5.70
N VAL A 20 6.86 6.51 5.66
CA VAL A 20 5.90 6.44 4.56
C VAL A 20 5.04 7.70 4.53
N ALA A 21 5.20 8.49 3.47
CA ALA A 21 4.45 9.68 3.17
C ALA A 21 3.00 9.34 2.80
N PHE A 22 2.84 8.39 1.88
CA PHE A 22 1.57 7.86 1.40
C PHE A 22 1.80 6.54 0.66
N VAL A 23 0.71 5.80 0.45
CA VAL A 23 0.68 4.58 -0.35
C VAL A 23 -0.37 4.70 -1.44
N TRP A 24 -0.21 3.97 -2.54
CA TRP A 24 -1.20 3.98 -3.61
C TRP A 24 -1.38 2.62 -4.28
N TYR A 25 -2.60 2.39 -4.75
CA TYR A 25 -2.92 1.38 -5.75
C TYR A 25 -3.15 2.08 -7.09
N ALA A 26 -2.58 1.52 -8.14
CA ALA A 26 -2.73 1.99 -9.51
C ALA A 26 -3.33 0.88 -10.38
N GLU A 27 -4.25 1.26 -11.26
CA GLU A 27 -4.73 0.39 -12.32
C GLU A 27 -5.06 1.20 -13.59
N GLY A 28 -4.95 0.57 -14.76
CA GLY A 28 -5.29 1.21 -16.02
C GLY A 28 -4.95 0.36 -17.24
N LEU A 29 -5.16 0.95 -18.41
CA LEU A 29 -4.88 0.34 -19.70
C LEU A 29 -3.76 1.07 -20.43
N GLU A 30 -2.80 0.29 -20.92
CA GLU A 30 -1.73 0.71 -21.85
C GLU A 30 -1.89 -0.03 -23.18
N PRO A 31 -1.22 0.41 -24.27
CA PRO A 31 -1.25 -0.30 -25.56
C PRO A 31 -0.85 -1.78 -25.47
N ALA A 32 -0.03 -2.12 -24.48
CA ALA A 32 0.46 -3.47 -24.26
C ALA A 32 -0.37 -4.28 -23.25
N GLY A 33 -1.50 -3.74 -22.77
CA GLY A 33 -2.46 -4.43 -21.92
C GLY A 33 -2.78 -3.71 -20.60
N PRO A 34 -3.58 -4.36 -19.73
CA PRO A 34 -3.85 -3.85 -18.39
C PRO A 34 -2.60 -3.86 -17.52
N TYR A 35 -2.49 -2.87 -16.64
CA TYR A 35 -1.46 -2.82 -15.62
C TYR A 35 -2.07 -2.61 -14.24
N ARG A 36 -1.35 -3.07 -13.21
CA ARG A 36 -1.64 -2.81 -11.81
C ARG A 36 -0.36 -2.64 -11.00
N HIS A 37 -0.34 -1.64 -10.13
CA HIS A 37 0.76 -1.43 -9.20
C HIS A 37 0.27 -1.20 -7.79
N PHE A 38 1.09 -1.60 -6.83
CA PHE A 38 1.01 -1.11 -5.46
C PHE A 38 2.35 -0.46 -5.12
N GLY A 39 2.30 0.74 -4.56
CA GLY A 39 3.49 1.54 -4.27
C GLY A 39 3.37 2.39 -3.03
N GLU A 40 4.51 2.94 -2.64
CA GLU A 40 4.66 3.79 -1.47
C GLU A 40 5.71 4.88 -1.74
N ALA A 41 5.49 6.04 -1.13
CA ALA A 41 6.37 7.19 -1.19
C ALA A 41 6.87 7.51 0.22
N PHE A 42 8.06 8.08 0.32
CA PHE A 42 8.73 8.36 1.59
C PHE A 42 9.05 9.84 1.73
N ILE A 43 8.87 10.37 2.94
CA ILE A 43 9.39 11.68 3.31
C ILE A 43 10.90 11.53 3.50
N THR A 44 11.69 12.23 2.68
CA THR A 44 13.14 12.34 2.85
C THR A 44 13.46 13.65 3.54
N THR A 45 13.53 13.67 4.87
CA THR A 45 14.03 14.84 5.58
C THR A 45 15.55 14.87 5.47
N SER A 46 16.07 15.94 4.86
CA SER A 46 17.47 16.35 4.86
C SER A 46 18.50 15.49 4.11
N GLY A 47 19.03 16.08 3.04
CA GLY A 47 20.25 15.67 2.38
C GLY A 47 20.13 16.00 0.90
N THR A 48 20.84 17.04 0.44
CA THR A 48 21.21 17.15 -0.98
C THR A 48 21.74 15.78 -1.40
N THR A 49 20.98 15.07 -2.23
CA THR A 49 21.49 13.87 -2.87
C THR A 49 22.69 14.31 -3.72
N SER A 50 23.72 13.47 -3.81
CA SER A 50 24.88 13.70 -4.68
C SER A 50 24.50 13.89 -6.17
N ASP A 51 23.23 13.64 -6.50
CA ASP A 51 22.68 13.59 -7.84
C ASP A 51 21.81 14.83 -8.16
N GLY A 52 21.81 15.85 -7.29
CA GLY A 52 21.20 17.16 -7.59
C GLY A 52 19.67 17.20 -7.58
N VAL A 53 19.01 16.22 -6.96
CA VAL A 53 17.54 16.24 -6.78
C VAL A 53 17.20 17.17 -5.62
N ASP A 54 16.36 18.16 -5.92
CA ASP A 54 15.87 19.19 -5.00
C ASP A 54 15.26 18.56 -3.72
N PRO A 55 15.56 19.07 -2.51
CA PRO A 55 15.11 18.48 -1.24
C PRO A 55 13.58 18.55 -1.00
N GLY A 56 12.79 18.95 -2.00
CA GLY A 56 11.32 18.99 -1.95
C GLY A 56 10.60 17.77 -2.53
N GLY A 57 11.32 16.82 -3.14
CA GLY A 57 10.72 15.62 -3.76
C GLY A 57 10.55 14.43 -2.81
N PHE A 58 9.54 13.59 -3.04
CA PHE A 58 9.37 12.31 -2.35
C PHE A 58 9.94 11.18 -3.20
N LEU A 59 10.86 10.40 -2.63
CA LEU A 59 11.29 9.14 -3.26
C LEU A 59 10.20 8.09 -3.10
N ALA A 60 9.93 7.36 -4.17
CA ALA A 60 8.86 6.41 -4.20
C ALA A 60 9.20 5.19 -5.05
N HIS A 61 8.49 4.10 -4.79
CA HIS A 61 8.59 2.91 -5.60
C HIS A 61 7.25 2.20 -5.75
N ALA A 62 7.15 1.38 -6.79
CA ALA A 62 5.97 0.56 -7.05
C ALA A 62 6.36 -0.81 -7.58
N ALA A 63 5.58 -1.81 -7.23
CA ALA A 63 5.72 -3.16 -7.73
C ALA A 63 4.49 -3.59 -8.52
N GLY A 64 4.72 -4.35 -9.59
CA GLY A 64 3.67 -4.91 -10.45
C GLY A 64 2.88 -6.00 -9.75
N ILE A 65 1.55 -5.91 -9.85
CA ILE A 65 0.63 -6.98 -9.47
C ILE A 65 0.38 -7.84 -10.70
N THR A 66 0.42 -9.16 -10.54
CA THR A 66 0.37 -10.12 -11.64
C THR A 66 -0.57 -11.26 -11.32
N GLY A 67 -1.33 -11.77 -12.29
CA GLY A 67 -2.11 -13.00 -12.12
C GLY A 67 -3.50 -12.98 -12.75
N ASN A 68 -3.91 -11.83 -13.32
CA ASN A 68 -5.20 -11.58 -13.94
C ASN A 68 -5.00 -10.92 -15.31
N SER A 69 -4.08 -11.48 -16.10
CA SER A 69 -3.66 -10.96 -17.41
C SER A 69 -2.80 -9.69 -17.39
N GLU A 70 -2.39 -9.21 -16.20
CA GLU A 70 -1.36 -8.17 -16.12
C GLU A 70 0.02 -8.73 -16.47
N ARG A 71 0.89 -7.87 -16.99
CA ARG A 71 2.29 -8.21 -17.29
C ARG A 71 3.13 -8.22 -16.02
N ASP A 72 4.14 -9.09 -15.99
CA ASP A 72 5.22 -8.98 -15.00
C ASP A 72 6.06 -7.75 -15.34
N GLU A 73 5.91 -6.69 -14.54
CA GLU A 73 6.61 -5.42 -14.73
C GLU A 73 7.80 -5.30 -13.77
N PRO A 74 8.86 -4.58 -14.19
CA PRO A 74 9.97 -4.28 -13.29
C PRO A 74 9.50 -3.44 -12.11
N PHE A 75 10.30 -3.47 -11.04
CA PHE A 75 10.14 -2.57 -9.92
C PHE A 75 10.35 -1.12 -10.38
N LEU A 76 9.36 -0.27 -10.15
CA LEU A 76 9.37 1.12 -10.57
C LEU A 76 10.03 2.00 -9.51
N ARG A 77 10.91 2.90 -9.95
CA ARG A 77 11.54 3.97 -9.17
C ARG A 77 10.95 5.30 -9.61
N LEU A 78 10.31 5.98 -8.67
CA LEU A 78 9.54 7.18 -8.93
C LEU A 78 9.98 8.31 -8.00
N CYS A 79 9.76 9.53 -8.44
CA CYS A 79 9.86 10.74 -7.62
C CYS A 79 8.57 11.54 -7.75
N PHE A 80 8.07 12.04 -6.62
CA PHE A 80 6.89 12.90 -6.58
C PHE A 80 7.30 14.32 -6.22
N ASP A 81 6.84 15.27 -7.04
CA ASP A 81 6.82 16.68 -6.71
C ASP A 81 5.38 17.06 -6.33
N ILE A 82 5.23 17.67 -5.15
CA ILE A 82 3.94 18.00 -4.55
C ILE A 82 3.89 19.51 -4.35
N PRO A 83 3.17 20.26 -5.22
CA PRO A 83 3.12 21.72 -5.17
C PRO A 83 2.19 22.25 -4.05
N SER A 84 2.05 21.53 -2.94
CA SER A 84 1.11 21.84 -1.85
C SER A 84 1.77 21.66 -0.48
N PRO A 85 1.37 22.44 0.53
CA PRO A 85 1.94 22.32 1.88
C PRO A 85 1.64 20.96 2.51
N HIS A 86 2.57 20.51 3.35
CA HIS A 86 2.46 19.27 4.12
C HIS A 86 1.39 19.41 5.22
N SER A 87 0.15 19.01 4.95
CA SER A 87 -0.97 18.91 5.92
C SER A 87 -2.32 18.72 5.23
N GLU A 88 -2.37 18.86 3.90
CA GLU A 88 -3.59 18.76 3.11
C GLU A 88 -3.45 17.71 2.02
N VAL A 89 -4.58 17.16 1.57
CA VAL A 89 -4.60 16.29 0.39
C VAL A 89 -4.29 17.16 -0.84
N PRO A 90 -3.18 16.92 -1.55
CA PRO A 90 -2.79 17.73 -2.68
C PRO A 90 -3.75 17.50 -3.85
N ALA A 91 -4.16 18.59 -4.50
CA ALA A 91 -5.02 18.51 -5.69
C ALA A 91 -4.28 17.92 -6.90
N ARG A 92 -2.95 18.03 -6.92
CA ARG A 92 -2.08 17.58 -8.01
C ARG A 92 -0.79 16.97 -7.47
N LEU A 93 -0.32 15.91 -8.12
CA LEU A 93 0.97 15.27 -7.88
C LEU A 93 1.70 15.11 -9.22
N LEU A 94 2.95 15.53 -9.29
CA LEU A 94 3.79 15.35 -10.48
C LEU A 94 4.71 14.15 -10.27
N VAL A 95 4.66 13.17 -11.16
CA VAL A 95 5.42 11.92 -11.06
C VAL A 95 6.49 11.89 -12.12
N THR A 96 7.72 11.59 -11.71
CA THR A 96 8.89 11.41 -12.58
C THR A 96 9.65 10.12 -12.24
N GLY A 97 10.67 9.77 -13.02
CA GLY A 97 11.43 8.52 -12.89
C GLY A 97 11.08 7.54 -14.01
N ASP A 98 10.81 6.29 -13.66
CA ASP A 98 10.44 5.24 -14.62
C ASP A 98 9.09 5.50 -15.30
N ARG A 99 8.26 6.37 -14.70
CA ARG A 99 7.03 6.90 -15.29
C ARG A 99 7.05 8.42 -15.24
N ARG A 100 6.37 9.06 -16.20
CA ARG A 100 6.12 10.50 -16.21
C ARG A 100 4.61 10.72 -16.27
N GLU A 101 4.03 11.09 -15.15
CA GLU A 101 2.58 11.20 -14.99
C GLU A 101 2.23 12.47 -14.21
N GLU A 102 1.00 12.94 -14.39
CA GLU A 102 0.37 13.90 -13.50
C GLU A 102 -0.87 13.23 -12.91
N TRP A 103 -1.00 13.26 -11.59
CA TRP A 103 -2.20 12.78 -10.92
C TRP A 103 -3.01 13.97 -10.43
N THR A 104 -4.26 14.03 -10.87
CA THR A 104 -5.22 15.06 -10.47
C THR A 104 -6.25 14.44 -9.53
N LEU A 105 -6.52 15.10 -8.41
CA LEU A 105 -7.52 14.65 -7.44
C LEU A 105 -8.92 14.71 -8.07
N ALA A 106 -9.65 13.59 -8.00
CA ALA A 106 -11.09 13.55 -8.24
C ALA A 106 -11.82 13.77 -6.90
N PRO A 107 -12.41 14.96 -6.63
CA PRO A 107 -12.87 15.32 -5.28
C PRO A 107 -13.98 14.44 -4.72
N ASP A 108 -14.83 13.90 -5.59
CA ASP A 108 -15.92 12.98 -5.27
C ASP A 108 -15.51 11.50 -5.40
N GLY A 109 -14.26 11.23 -5.75
CA GLY A 109 -13.75 9.89 -6.01
C GLY A 109 -14.29 9.26 -7.31
N LEU A 110 -15.02 10.02 -8.14
CA LEU A 110 -15.54 9.55 -9.41
C LEU A 110 -14.62 9.98 -10.56
N VAL A 111 -14.19 9.01 -11.36
CA VAL A 111 -13.45 9.27 -12.59
C VAL A 111 -14.39 8.96 -13.75
N PRO A 112 -14.90 9.98 -14.47
CA PRO A 112 -15.82 9.77 -15.57
C PRO A 112 -15.26 8.79 -16.59
N GLU A 113 -16.12 7.92 -17.12
CA GLU A 113 -15.80 6.95 -18.20
C GLU A 113 -14.76 5.88 -17.83
N TYR A 114 -14.20 5.92 -16.61
CA TYR A 114 -13.29 4.88 -16.16
C TYR A 114 -14.07 3.62 -15.75
N GLN A 115 -13.74 2.51 -16.41
CA GLN A 115 -14.24 1.19 -16.04
C GLN A 115 -13.15 0.45 -15.24
N PRO A 116 -13.40 0.12 -13.95
CA PRO A 116 -12.45 -0.64 -13.16
C PRO A 116 -12.13 -1.99 -13.78
N ILE A 117 -10.85 -2.34 -13.85
CA ILE A 117 -10.40 -3.67 -14.24
C ILE A 117 -10.84 -4.64 -13.13
N LEU A 118 -11.33 -5.84 -13.48
CA LEU A 118 -11.81 -6.84 -12.53
C LEU A 118 -10.81 -7.10 -11.39
N ARG A 119 -11.09 -6.60 -10.18
CA ARG A 119 -10.17 -6.57 -9.02
C ARG A 119 -10.04 -7.92 -8.30
N HIS A 120 -10.11 -9.01 -9.05
CA HIS A 120 -9.66 -10.30 -8.57
C HIS A 120 -8.13 -10.24 -8.51
N ILE A 121 -7.51 -10.50 -7.35
CA ILE A 121 -6.05 -10.54 -7.22
C ILE A 121 -5.71 -11.78 -6.39
N GLU A 122 -5.24 -12.84 -7.07
CA GLU A 122 -4.90 -14.12 -6.44
C GLU A 122 -3.41 -14.28 -6.14
N ARG A 123 -2.59 -13.47 -6.82
CA ARG A 123 -1.14 -13.50 -6.73
C ARG A 123 -0.60 -12.09 -6.95
N THR A 124 0.60 -11.86 -6.44
CA THR A 124 1.38 -10.66 -6.68
C THR A 124 2.76 -10.94 -7.24
N GLY A 125 3.37 -9.91 -7.81
CA GLY A 125 4.69 -10.02 -8.41
C GLY A 125 5.78 -10.31 -7.37
N ARG A 126 6.97 -10.65 -7.86
CA ARG A 126 8.14 -11.05 -7.04
C ARG A 126 8.66 -10.02 -6.03
N HIS A 127 8.12 -8.80 -6.05
CA HIS A 127 8.58 -7.68 -5.24
C HIS A 127 7.76 -7.48 -3.95
N PHE A 128 6.84 -8.41 -3.64
CA PHE A 128 6.05 -8.40 -2.42
C PHE A 128 6.38 -9.60 -1.52
N ASN A 129 6.22 -9.41 -0.21
CA ASN A 129 5.95 -10.53 0.68
C ASN A 129 4.44 -10.80 0.64
N GLU A 130 4.07 -11.99 0.19
CA GLU A 130 2.68 -12.38 0.05
C GLU A 130 2.24 -13.25 1.21
N PHE A 131 1.15 -12.86 1.85
CA PHE A 131 0.54 -13.60 2.95
C PHE A 131 -0.86 -14.06 2.55
N THR A 132 -1.20 -15.32 2.84
CA THR A 132 -2.60 -15.75 2.86
C THR A 132 -3.26 -15.31 4.15
N VAL A 133 -4.51 -14.88 4.05
CA VAL A 133 -5.27 -14.32 5.16
C VAL A 133 -6.43 -15.24 5.51
N ARG A 134 -6.63 -15.42 6.81
CA ARG A 134 -7.83 -16.02 7.37
C ARG A 134 -8.36 -15.13 8.47
N LYS A 135 -9.67 -15.05 8.62
CA LYS A 135 -10.26 -14.42 9.81
C LYS A 135 -10.05 -15.32 11.02
N SER A 136 -9.71 -14.71 12.15
CA SER A 136 -9.45 -15.44 13.39
C SER A 136 -10.74 -15.95 14.03
N ASP A 137 -11.89 -15.35 13.69
CA ASP A 137 -13.22 -15.78 14.14
C ASP A 137 -13.80 -16.98 13.34
N GLY A 138 -13.06 -17.49 12.34
CA GLY A 138 -13.48 -18.62 11.51
C GLY A 138 -14.49 -18.27 10.41
N THR A 139 -14.86 -16.99 10.24
CA THR A 139 -15.75 -16.54 9.15
C THR A 139 -15.20 -17.02 7.80
N PRO A 140 -16.03 -17.67 6.96
CA PRO A 140 -15.62 -18.12 5.65
C PRO A 140 -15.14 -16.97 4.76
N GLY A 141 -14.00 -17.20 4.13
CA GLY A 141 -13.42 -16.28 3.16
C GLY A 141 -11.93 -16.51 3.02
N PHE A 142 -11.34 -15.78 2.08
CA PHE A 142 -9.92 -15.84 1.79
C PHE A 142 -9.44 -14.47 1.38
N GLY A 143 -8.15 -14.25 1.51
CA GLY A 143 -7.53 -13.09 0.92
C GLY A 143 -6.03 -13.20 0.93
N ILE A 144 -5.41 -12.21 0.31
CA ILE A 144 -3.97 -12.02 0.30
C ILE A 144 -3.62 -10.67 0.92
N ARG A 145 -2.44 -10.57 1.51
CA ARG A 145 -1.78 -9.31 1.82
C ARG A 145 -0.47 -9.28 1.07
N SER A 146 -0.29 -8.23 0.29
CA SER A 146 0.89 -8.04 -0.54
C SER A 146 1.64 -6.88 0.04
N MET A 147 2.68 -7.19 0.79
CA MET A 147 3.38 -6.26 1.65
C MET A 147 4.67 -5.79 0.99
N LEU A 148 4.86 -4.47 0.93
CA LEU A 148 6.12 -3.83 0.55
C LEU A 148 7.08 -3.81 1.75
N SER A 149 8.33 -3.39 1.52
CA SER A 149 9.41 -3.48 2.53
C SER A 149 9.10 -2.71 3.79
N SER A 150 8.39 -1.59 3.63
CA SER A 150 8.04 -0.73 4.75
C SER A 150 7.06 -1.39 5.71
N GLY A 151 6.35 -2.45 5.28
CA GLY A 151 5.20 -2.98 5.99
C GLY A 151 3.87 -2.40 5.54
N SER A 152 3.82 -1.44 4.61
CA SER A 152 2.60 -1.08 3.88
C SER A 152 2.10 -2.25 3.04
N TRP A 153 0.79 -2.41 2.91
CA TRP A 153 0.19 -3.56 2.23
C TRP A 153 -1.01 -3.21 1.36
N LEU A 154 -1.16 -3.97 0.27
CA LEU A 154 -2.40 -4.11 -0.46
C LEU A 154 -3.11 -5.38 0.00
N GLY A 155 -4.36 -5.26 0.41
CA GLY A 155 -5.20 -6.42 0.72
C GLY A 155 -6.26 -6.62 -0.34
N ALA A 156 -6.40 -7.86 -0.81
CA ALA A 156 -7.44 -8.26 -1.76
C ALA A 156 -8.03 -9.60 -1.34
N GLY A 157 -9.30 -9.83 -1.60
CA GLY A 157 -9.93 -11.11 -1.30
C GLY A 157 -11.45 -11.01 -1.21
N ARG A 158 -12.02 -11.94 -0.45
CA ARG A 158 -13.46 -12.04 -0.25
C ARG A 158 -13.78 -12.52 1.15
N TRP A 159 -14.69 -11.82 1.83
CA TRP A 159 -15.34 -12.29 3.05
C TRP A 159 -16.78 -12.64 2.71
N LEU A 160 -17.19 -13.89 2.96
CA LEU A 160 -18.46 -14.41 2.43
C LEU A 160 -18.52 -14.22 0.89
N GLU A 161 -19.50 -13.47 0.40
CA GLU A 161 -19.69 -13.12 -1.01
C GLU A 161 -19.23 -11.70 -1.35
N LEU A 162 -18.64 -10.97 -0.39
CA LEU A 162 -18.23 -9.57 -0.56
C LEU A 162 -16.75 -9.48 -0.93
N PRO A 163 -16.40 -9.11 -2.19
CA PRO A 163 -15.02 -8.85 -2.55
C PRO A 163 -14.55 -7.56 -1.88
N TYR A 164 -13.27 -7.49 -1.55
CA TYR A 164 -12.65 -6.29 -1.02
C TYR A 164 -11.31 -6.03 -1.68
N LEU A 165 -10.95 -4.75 -1.72
CA LEU A 165 -9.62 -4.25 -2.02
C LEU A 165 -9.34 -3.13 -1.02
N HIS A 166 -8.18 -3.12 -0.36
CA HIS A 166 -7.83 -2.05 0.56
C HIS A 166 -6.34 -1.72 0.56
N LEU A 167 -6.05 -0.48 0.90
CA LEU A 167 -4.71 0.01 1.19
C LEU A 167 -4.52 0.07 2.69
N GLY A 168 -3.51 -0.64 3.17
CA GLY A 168 -3.06 -0.57 4.54
C GLY A 168 -1.69 0.06 4.64
N THR A 169 -1.51 0.88 5.67
CA THR A 169 -0.24 1.53 5.95
C THR A 169 -0.17 1.93 7.42
N TYR A 170 0.88 2.64 7.80
CA TYR A 170 1.11 3.08 9.17
C TYR A 170 1.64 4.52 9.21
N ILE A 171 1.44 5.16 10.35
CA ILE A 171 2.11 6.42 10.72
C ILE A 171 2.96 6.21 11.96
N GLY A 172 4.03 6.99 12.08
CA GLY A 172 4.96 6.90 13.19
C GLY A 172 6.41 7.05 12.72
N PRO A 173 7.34 7.28 13.65
CA PRO A 173 8.76 7.40 13.33
C PRO A 173 9.35 6.03 12.99
N ARG A 174 10.46 6.03 12.24
CA ARG A 174 11.16 4.81 11.81
C ARG A 174 11.54 3.84 12.94
N SER A 175 11.82 4.36 14.13
CA SER A 175 12.34 3.58 15.26
C SER A 175 11.42 3.55 16.48
N GLY A 176 10.14 3.89 16.31
CA GLY A 176 9.21 4.03 17.42
C GLY A 176 7.86 3.37 17.17
N PRO A 177 6.89 3.61 18.08
CA PRO A 177 5.57 3.01 17.96
C PRO A 177 4.89 3.48 16.67
N VAL A 178 4.38 2.52 15.90
CA VAL A 178 3.59 2.79 14.70
C VAL A 178 2.11 2.61 14.99
N ARG A 179 1.29 3.40 14.31
CA ARG A 179 -0.18 3.29 14.33
C ARG A 179 -0.63 2.87 12.94
N PHE A 180 -1.26 1.70 12.85
CA PHE A 180 -1.75 1.16 11.58
C PHE A 180 -3.14 1.69 11.25
N SER A 181 -3.43 1.78 9.95
CA SER A 181 -4.74 2.16 9.40
C SER A 181 -4.93 1.47 8.05
N ALA A 182 -6.18 1.29 7.66
CA ALA A 182 -6.53 0.81 6.34
C ALA A 182 -7.70 1.61 5.73
N SER A 183 -7.79 1.60 4.41
CA SER A 183 -8.89 2.20 3.66
C SER A 183 -9.27 1.29 2.50
N ASP A 184 -10.54 0.97 2.40
CA ASP A 184 -11.06 0.22 1.25
C ASP A 184 -11.04 1.09 0.00
N ILE A 185 -10.77 0.44 -1.12
CA ILE A 185 -10.95 0.99 -2.45
C ILE A 185 -12.32 0.52 -2.92
N ALA A 186 -13.26 1.47 -2.93
CA ALA A 186 -14.64 1.29 -3.34
C ALA A 186 -14.77 0.44 -4.62
N ALA A 187 -15.58 -0.61 -4.55
CA ALA A 187 -16.18 -1.21 -5.74
C ALA A 187 -17.53 -0.52 -6.01
N GLY A 188 -18.12 -0.73 -7.19
CA GLY A 188 -19.41 -0.12 -7.58
C GLY A 188 -20.62 -0.48 -6.71
N ASN A 189 -20.43 -1.24 -5.62
CA ASN A 189 -21.43 -1.56 -4.61
C ASN A 189 -21.54 -0.52 -3.48
N GLY A 190 -20.67 0.51 -3.47
CA GLY A 190 -20.72 1.62 -2.50
C GLY A 190 -20.25 1.27 -1.10
N PHE A 191 -19.82 0.03 -0.83
CA PHE A 191 -19.30 -0.36 0.47
C PHE A 191 -17.80 -0.06 0.56
N CYS A 192 -17.43 0.90 1.42
CA CYS A 192 -16.05 1.30 1.65
C CYS A 192 -15.85 1.55 3.14
N LEU A 193 -14.97 0.79 3.78
CA LEU A 193 -14.59 1.04 5.16
C LEU A 193 -13.33 1.87 5.25
N PHE A 194 -13.28 2.70 6.29
CA PHE A 194 -12.08 3.38 6.75
C PHE A 194 -11.79 2.88 8.16
N VAL A 195 -10.56 2.43 8.38
CA VAL A 195 -10.08 2.03 9.71
C VAL A 195 -9.14 3.13 10.22
N PRO A 196 -9.49 3.86 11.30
CA PRO A 196 -8.66 4.96 11.81
C PRO A 196 -7.25 4.52 12.25
N TRP A 197 -6.34 5.50 12.36
CA TRP A 197 -4.98 5.26 12.82
C TRP A 197 -4.95 4.76 14.27
N GLY A 198 -4.34 3.59 14.48
CA GLY A 198 -4.19 2.97 15.80
C GLY A 198 -5.27 1.95 16.13
N GLU A 199 -6.29 1.81 15.27
CA GLU A 199 -7.37 0.82 15.43
C GLU A 199 -7.02 -0.57 14.90
N LEU A 200 -5.82 -0.71 14.32
CA LEU A 200 -5.22 -1.99 13.97
C LEU A 200 -3.94 -2.19 14.77
N ASN A 201 -3.78 -3.40 15.31
CA ASN A 201 -2.55 -3.86 15.91
C ASN A 201 -2.03 -5.05 15.12
N VAL A 202 -0.77 -5.02 14.69
CA VAL A 202 -0.12 -6.09 13.94
C VAL A 202 1.04 -6.62 14.77
N ARG A 203 1.01 -7.90 15.12
CA ARG A 203 2.06 -8.56 15.91
C ARG A 203 2.59 -9.77 15.18
N ILE A 204 3.87 -10.05 15.35
CA ILE A 204 4.43 -11.34 14.95
C ILE A 204 4.08 -12.36 16.03
N GLY A 205 3.47 -13.46 15.62
CA GLY A 205 3.11 -14.57 16.47
C GLY A 205 3.52 -15.90 15.85
N THR A 206 3.05 -16.99 16.46
CA THR A 206 3.21 -18.34 15.93
C THR A 206 1.86 -19.04 15.88
N ASP A 207 1.57 -19.72 14.78
CA ASP A 207 0.42 -20.61 14.63
C ASP A 207 0.91 -21.95 14.07
N LYS A 208 0.62 -23.04 14.79
CA LYS A 208 1.06 -24.41 14.46
C LYS A 208 2.56 -24.51 14.11
N GLY A 209 3.40 -23.74 14.82
CA GLY A 209 4.85 -23.72 14.63
C GLY A 209 5.35 -22.87 13.45
N ALA A 210 4.46 -22.23 12.68
CA ALA A 210 4.83 -21.28 11.63
C ALA A 210 4.75 -19.83 12.14
N SER A 211 5.66 -18.97 11.69
CA SER A 211 5.57 -17.53 11.95
C SER A 211 4.39 -16.94 11.18
N VAL A 212 3.52 -16.23 11.89
CA VAL A 212 2.34 -15.56 11.34
C VAL A 212 2.30 -14.11 11.83
N ARG A 213 1.63 -13.22 11.10
CA ARG A 213 1.22 -11.93 11.65
C ARG A 213 -0.20 -12.04 12.17
N GLN A 214 -0.41 -11.70 13.43
CA GLN A 214 -1.74 -11.58 14.03
C GLN A 214 -2.17 -10.13 13.96
N VAL A 215 -3.36 -9.89 13.40
CA VAL A 215 -3.96 -8.57 13.29
C VAL A 215 -5.20 -8.52 14.17
N THR A 216 -5.23 -7.55 15.07
CA THR A 216 -6.33 -7.34 16.04
C THR A 216 -6.78 -5.88 16.03
N GLY A 217 -7.92 -5.60 16.68
CA GLY A 217 -8.57 -4.29 16.71
C GLY A 217 -9.84 -4.30 15.86
N THR A 218 -9.98 -3.35 14.93
CA THR A 218 -11.11 -3.31 13.98
C THR A 218 -11.17 -4.58 13.11
N TRP A 219 -10.02 -5.19 12.84
CA TRP A 219 -9.92 -6.48 12.15
C TRP A 219 -9.45 -7.57 13.10
N SER A 220 -9.78 -8.81 12.74
CA SER A 220 -9.32 -10.02 13.44
C SER A 220 -8.86 -11.03 12.39
N GLU A 221 -7.57 -10.98 12.07
CA GLU A 221 -6.98 -11.76 10.97
C GLU A 221 -5.67 -12.43 11.38
N THR A 222 -5.37 -13.55 10.73
CA THR A 222 -4.06 -14.21 10.75
C THR A 222 -3.48 -14.21 9.35
N TRP A 223 -2.26 -13.70 9.21
CA TRP A 223 -1.53 -13.60 7.95
C TRP A 223 -0.39 -14.60 7.96
N GLN A 224 -0.53 -15.64 7.15
CA GLN A 224 0.47 -16.69 6.99
C GLN A 224 1.28 -16.42 5.73
N LEU A 225 2.61 -16.36 5.86
CA LEU A 225 3.51 -16.12 4.73
C LEU A 225 3.37 -17.27 3.71
N ARG A 226 3.02 -16.93 2.48
CA ARG A 226 2.88 -17.85 1.35
C ARG A 226 4.13 -17.84 0.48
N HIS A 227 4.62 -16.64 0.18
CA HIS A 227 5.83 -16.42 -0.61
C HIS A 227 6.63 -15.27 -0.02
N SER A 228 7.90 -15.51 0.26
CA SER A 228 8.88 -14.46 0.57
C SER A 228 9.83 -14.28 -0.61
N ARG A 229 10.37 -13.07 -0.75
CA ARG A 229 11.50 -12.86 -1.66
C ARG A 229 12.75 -13.53 -1.05
N ALA A 230 13.30 -14.53 -1.71
CA ALA A 230 14.46 -15.29 -1.22
C ALA A 230 15.75 -14.45 -1.07
N GLU A 231 15.86 -13.32 -1.77
CA GLU A 231 17.10 -12.53 -1.86
C GLU A 231 16.92 -11.04 -1.57
N TRP A 232 15.80 -10.65 -0.97
CA TRP A 232 15.59 -9.26 -0.58
C TRP A 232 15.28 -9.17 0.87
N ARG A 233 16.16 -8.41 1.52
CA ARG A 233 16.04 -8.09 2.91
C ARG A 233 15.13 -6.87 2.97
N PRO A 234 13.86 -6.99 3.42
CA PRO A 234 13.18 -5.81 3.97
C PRO A 234 14.14 -5.15 4.96
N ASP A 235 14.14 -3.82 5.04
CA ASP A 235 14.91 -3.16 6.09
C ASP A 235 14.45 -3.78 7.43
N PRO A 236 15.33 -4.43 8.21
CA PRO A 236 14.94 -5.17 9.40
C PRO A 236 14.14 -4.31 10.39
N ARG A 237 14.31 -2.98 10.34
CA ARG A 237 13.55 -2.01 11.15
C ARG A 237 12.07 -1.87 10.78
N THR A 238 11.65 -2.31 9.59
CA THR A 238 10.24 -2.33 9.16
C THR A 238 9.63 -3.73 9.18
N ALA A 239 10.46 -4.77 9.30
CA ALA A 239 10.00 -6.14 9.57
C ALA A 239 9.59 -6.35 11.04
N ASP A 240 10.28 -5.68 11.97
CA ASP A 240 10.14 -5.81 13.43
C ASP A 240 9.27 -4.71 14.09
N LEU A 241 8.09 -4.44 13.53
CA LEU A 241 7.10 -3.54 14.16
C LEU A 241 6.61 -4.15 15.49
N ILE A 242 7.35 -3.90 16.57
CA ILE A 242 6.95 -4.15 17.95
C ILE A 242 6.07 -2.97 18.36
N ALA A 243 4.77 -3.21 18.52
CA ALA A 243 3.91 -2.28 19.25
C ALA A 243 4.41 -2.20 20.71
N PRO A 244 4.39 -1.02 21.35
CA PRO A 244 4.73 -0.92 22.76
C PRO A 244 3.78 -1.80 23.58
N GLY A 245 4.32 -2.44 24.61
CA GLY A 245 3.56 -3.11 25.66
C GLY A 245 2.70 -2.14 26.47
#